data_AF-A0A7C6RGY5-F1
#
_entry.id   AF-A0A7C6RGY5-F1
#
_cell.length_a   1.000
_cell.length_b   1.000
_cell.length_c   1.000
_cell.angle_alpha   90.00
_cell.angle_beta   90.00
_cell.angle_gamma   90.00
#
_symmetry.space_group_name_H-M   'P 1'
#
loop_
_entity.id
_entity.type
_entity.pdbx_description
1 polymer ?
#
loop_
_entity_poly.entity_id
_entity_poly.type
_entity_poly.pdbx_seq_one_letter_code
_entity_poly.pdbx_strand_id
1 'polypeptide(L)' 'FAGGRGDEYTPAVIAMQFAISDVAATVFAHEFYTATADGYALGAALREARKAMFTQQLGVEWATPVLCGVWLWLQAAS' A
#
# COMPACT_ATOMS: atom_id res chain seq x y z
N PHE A 1 -21.32 9.39 -14.96
CA PHE A 1 -21.96 8.15 -14.48
C PHE A 1 -21.57 7.96 -13.01
N ALA A 2 -22.39 8.51 -12.14
CA ALA A 2 -22.27 8.35 -10.69
C ALA A 2 -23.04 7.08 -10.31
N GLY A 3 -22.38 6.14 -9.63
CA GLY A 3 -23.00 4.94 -9.09
C GLY A 3 -22.21 3.66 -9.35
N GLY A 4 -21.16 3.42 -8.57
CA GLY A 4 -20.50 2.12 -8.45
C GLY A 4 -20.57 1.67 -6.99
N ARG A 5 -21.20 0.51 -6.77
CA ARG A 5 -21.51 -0.11 -5.47
C ARG A 5 -20.26 -0.80 -4.88
N GLY A 6 -20.33 -1.15 -3.60
CA GLY A 6 -19.26 -1.82 -2.82
C GLY A 6 -18.90 -3.25 -3.24
N ASP A 7 -19.21 -3.64 -4.47
CA ASP A 7 -19.01 -4.95 -5.08
C ASP A 7 -18.19 -4.92 -6.39
N GLU A 8 -17.82 -3.73 -6.89
CA GLU A 8 -16.97 -3.61 -8.07
C GLU A 8 -15.48 -3.71 -7.69
N TYR A 9 -14.77 -4.67 -8.30
CA TYR A 9 -13.33 -4.82 -8.14
C TYR A 9 -12.64 -3.51 -8.52
N THR A 10 -12.19 -2.77 -7.52
CA THR A 10 -11.46 -1.52 -7.72
C THR A 10 -9.98 -1.86 -7.89
N PRO A 11 -9.39 -1.68 -9.09
CA PRO A 11 -7.96 -1.83 -9.26
C PRO A 11 -7.22 -0.88 -8.31
N ALA A 12 -6.21 -1.41 -7.64
CA ALA A 12 -5.41 -0.69 -6.66
C ALA A 12 -3.92 -0.92 -6.91
N VAL A 13 -3.13 0.10 -6.61
CA VAL A 13 -1.66 0.10 -6.76
C VAL A 13 -1.05 0.50 -5.43
N ILE A 14 0.00 -0.21 -5.01
CA ILE A 14 0.93 0.27 -3.99
C ILE A 14 2.02 1.06 -4.70
N ALA A 15 2.16 2.33 -4.34
CA ALA A 15 3.21 3.20 -4.87
C ALA A 15 4.16 3.67 -3.76
N MET A 16 5.41 3.94 -4.13
CA MET A 16 6.41 4.55 -3.25
C MET A 16 6.50 6.03 -3.60
N GLN A 17 5.90 6.90 -2.79
CA GLN A 17 5.84 8.34 -3.10
C GLN A 17 7.21 9.05 -2.98
N PHE A 18 8.17 8.41 -2.30
CA PHE A 18 9.57 8.78 -2.18
C PHE A 18 10.43 7.52 -2.32
N ALA A 19 11.74 7.68 -2.50
CA ALA A 19 12.65 6.55 -2.43
C ALA A 19 12.70 5.98 -1.01
N ILE A 20 12.86 4.66 -0.91
CA ILE A 20 13.14 3.93 0.32
C ILE A 20 14.42 3.14 0.16
N SER A 21 15.06 2.78 1.27
CA SER A 21 16.22 1.92 1.29
C SER A 21 15.88 0.49 0.86
N ASP A 22 16.89 -0.28 0.41
CA ASP A 22 16.74 -1.69 0.02
C ASP A 22 16.27 -2.57 1.21
N VAL A 23 16.78 -2.28 2.40
CA VAL A 23 16.35 -2.93 3.65
C VAL A 23 14.87 -2.66 3.91
N ALA A 24 14.42 -1.41 3.75
CA ALA A 24 13.03 -1.04 3.93
C ALA A 24 12.11 -1.66 2.87
N ALA A 25 12.55 -1.73 1.62
CA ALA A 25 11.82 -2.41 0.56
C ALA A 25 11.65 -3.90 0.86
N THR A 26 12.70 -4.55 1.38
CA THR A 26 12.65 -5.97 1.77
C THR A 26 11.69 -6.21 2.92
N VAL A 27 11.79 -5.43 4.01
CA VAL A 27 10.88 -5.54 5.17
C VAL A 27 9.44 -5.27 4.75
N PHE A 28 9.22 -4.22 3.95
CA PHE A 28 7.90 -3.89 3.42
C PHE A 28 7.32 -5.05 2.61
N ALA A 29 8.05 -5.55 1.61
CA ALA A 29 7.57 -6.59 0.72
C ALA A 29 7.27 -7.88 1.49
N HIS A 30 8.17 -8.29 2.39
CA HIS A 30 7.98 -9.48 3.21
C HIS A 30 6.68 -9.41 4.01
N GLU A 31 6.49 -8.35 4.79
CA GLU A 31 5.30 -8.23 5.65
C GLU A 31 4.02 -8.01 4.84
N PHE A 32 4.08 -7.18 3.80
CA PHE A 32 2.92 -6.88 2.95
C PHE A 32 2.42 -8.13 2.23
N TYR A 33 3.31 -8.90 1.58
CA TYR A 33 2.91 -10.12 0.87
C TYR A 33 2.53 -11.24 1.82
N THR A 34 3.12 -11.32 3.02
CA THR A 34 2.68 -12.27 4.06
C THR A 34 1.25 -11.96 4.50
N ALA A 35 0.96 -10.72 4.93
CA ALA A 35 -0.39 -10.34 5.35
C ALA A 35 -1.43 -10.50 4.22
N THR A 36 -1.03 -10.22 2.98
CA THR A 36 -1.89 -10.45 1.81
C THR A 36 -2.17 -11.93 1.60
N ALA A 37 -1.15 -12.80 1.72
CA ALA A 37 -1.31 -14.25 1.63
C ALA A 37 -2.18 -14.82 2.76
N ASP A 38 -2.13 -14.19 3.94
CA ASP A 38 -3.01 -14.49 5.08
C ASP A 38 -4.45 -14.00 4.90
N GLY A 39 -4.77 -13.37 3.77
CA GLY A 39 -6.13 -12.93 3.42
C GLY A 39 -6.52 -11.54 3.92
N TYR A 40 -5.55 -10.73 4.36
CA TYR A 40 -5.83 -9.37 4.81
C TYR A 40 -6.24 -8.49 3.62
N ALA A 41 -7.19 -7.58 3.84
CA ALA A 41 -7.48 -6.52 2.88
C ALA A 41 -6.22 -5.66 2.63
N LEU A 42 -6.04 -5.14 1.41
CA LEU A 42 -4.82 -4.40 1.02
C LEU A 42 -4.45 -3.25 1.96
N GLY A 43 -5.45 -2.50 2.45
CA GLY A 43 -5.22 -1.43 3.43
C GLY A 43 -4.74 -1.95 4.80
N ALA A 44 -5.20 -3.13 5.21
CA ALA A 44 -4.74 -3.79 6.43
C ALA A 44 -3.33 -4.36 6.25
N ALA A 45 -3.04 -5.02 5.12
CA ALA A 45 -1.70 -5.49 4.78
C ALA A 45 -0.68 -4.34 4.73
N LEU A 46 -1.05 -3.20 4.11
CA LEU A 46 -0.23 -1.98 4.12
C LEU A 46 0.00 -1.46 5.55
N ARG A 47 -1.01 -1.52 6.42
CA ARG A 47 -0.85 -1.10 7.82
C ARG A 47 0.15 -1.99 8.56
N GLU A 48 0.09 -3.30 8.39
CA GLU A 48 1.03 -4.21 9.05
C GLU A 48 2.46 -4.04 8.51
N ALA A 49 2.62 -3.89 7.19
CA ALA A 49 3.93 -3.59 6.60
C ALA A 49 4.56 -2.30 7.15
N ARG A 50 3.77 -1.22 7.32
CA ARG A 50 4.26 0.02 7.94
C ARG A 50 4.66 -0.15 9.40
N LYS A 51 3.93 -0.98 10.16
CA LYS A 51 4.33 -1.31 11.54
C LYS A 51 5.65 -2.07 11.56
N ALA A 52 5.84 -3.07 10.70
CA ALA A 52 7.09 -3.81 10.63
C ALA A 52 8.28 -2.89 10.31
N MET A 53 8.14 -1.98 9.34
CA MET A 53 9.16 -0.96 9.05
C MET A 53 9.45 -0.05 10.25
N PHE A 54 8.41 0.38 10.96
CA PHE A 54 8.54 1.21 12.17
C PHE A 54 9.26 0.45 13.29
N THR A 55 8.90 -0.82 13.52
CA THR A 55 9.53 -1.68 14.53
C THR A 55 11.00 -1.95 14.23
N GLN A 56 11.36 -2.04 12.95
CA GLN A 56 12.75 -2.16 12.50
C GLN A 56 13.53 -0.82 12.52
N GLN A 57 12.92 0.26 13.05
CA GLN A 57 13.56 1.56 13.26
C GLN A 57 14.11 2.18 11.96
N LEU A 58 13.46 1.94 10.82
CA LEU A 58 13.86 2.43 9.50
C LEU A 58 13.51 3.91 9.25
N GLY A 59 13.56 4.73 10.31
CA GLY A 59 13.26 6.16 10.24
C GLY A 59 11.82 6.47 9.82
N VAL A 60 11.65 7.41 8.89
CA VAL A 60 10.33 7.85 8.39
C VAL A 60 9.88 7.12 7.12
N GLU A 61 10.67 6.15 6.64
CA GLU A 61 10.39 5.44 5.38
C GLU A 61 9.09 4.63 5.43
N TRP A 62 8.60 4.27 6.63
CA TRP A 62 7.30 3.63 6.82
C TRP A 62 6.12 4.48 6.30
N ALA A 63 6.28 5.80 6.19
CA ALA A 63 5.22 6.68 5.69
C ALA A 63 5.19 6.76 4.14
N THR A 64 6.17 6.16 3.47
CA THR A 64 6.35 6.26 2.01
C THR A 64 5.40 5.39 1.18
N PRO A 65 5.09 4.13 1.56
CA PRO A 65 4.19 3.29 0.78
C PRO A 65 2.74 3.80 0.87
N VAL A 66 2.12 4.05 -0.28
CA VAL A 66 0.73 4.56 -0.39
C VAL A 66 -0.14 3.61 -1.19
N LEU A 67 -1.39 3.43 -0.75
CA LEU A 67 -2.42 2.71 -1.50
C LEU A 67 -3.21 3.70 -2.35
N CYS A 68 -3.09 3.57 -3.66
CA CYS A 68 -3.81 4.41 -4.62
C CYS A 68 -4.87 3.58 -5.33
N GLY A 69 -6.11 4.07 -5.34
CA GLY A 69 -7.16 3.55 -6.23
C GLY A 69 -6.96 4.10 -7.65
N VAL A 70 -7.04 3.25 -8.67
CA VAL A 70 -6.86 3.68 -10.07
C VAL A 70 -7.91 4.71 -10.51
N TRP A 71 -9.09 4.68 -9.92
CA TRP A 71 -10.18 5.63 -10.18
C TRP A 71 -9.82 7.09 -9.84
N LEU A 72 -8.99 7.29 -8.80
CA LEU A 72 -8.57 8.63 -8.39
C LEU A 72 -7.59 9.25 -9.40
N TRP A 73 -6.80 8.41 -10.08
CA TRP A 73 -5.82 8.85 -11.08
C TRP A 73 -6.46 9.22 -12.42
N LEU A 74 -7.50 8.50 -12.83
CA LEU A 74 -8.25 8.81 -14.07
C LEU A 74 -9.01 10.14 -13.98
N GLN A 75 -9.43 10.58 -12.79
CA GLN A 75 -10.12 11.86 -12.60
C GLN A 75 -9.16 13.05 -12.47
N ALA A 76 -7.93 12.83 -11.99
CA ALA A 76 -6.93 13.88 -11.87
C ALA A 76 -6.22 14.20 -13.20
N ALA A 77 -6.31 13.31 -14.19
CA ALA A 77 -5.68 13.44 -15.51
C ALA A 77 -6.62 13.94 -16.62
N SER A 78 -7.82 14.42 -16.27
CA SER A 78 -8.86 14.92 -17.20
C SER A 78 -9.14 16.41 -17.05
#